data_AF-A0A7X6WT35-F1
#
_entry.id   AF-A0A7X6WT35-F1
#
_cell.length_a   1.000
_cell.length_b   1.000
_cell.length_c   1.000
_cell.angle_alpha   90.00
_cell.angle_beta   90.00
_cell.angle_gamma   90.00
#
_symmetry.space_group_name_H-M   'P 1'
#
loop_
_entity.id
_entity.type
_entity.pdbx_description
1 polymer ?
#
loop_
_entity_poly.entity_id
_entity_poly.type
_entity_poly.pdbx_seq_one_letter_code
_entity_poly.pdbx_strand_id
1 'polypeptide(L)'
;MGFYVNPPNESKESFLDREGMVAPSNPRITWDSIPKGYLPVVLVDNGPFTAAAIAYCERELDEFTGMDDYRPRQIFMVKIKKLIPVTDSDFKKYAEQKNLI
;
A
#
# COMPACT_ATOMS: atom_id res chain seq x y z
N MET A 1 -8.10 -9.90 6.90
CA MET A 1 -7.81 -8.56 7.46
C MET A 1 -6.80 -7.90 6.54
N GLY A 2 -6.91 -6.59 6.33
CA GLY A 2 -5.95 -5.82 5.54
C GLY A 2 -4.75 -5.38 6.39
N PHE A 3 -3.63 -5.07 5.74
CA PHE A 3 -2.47 -4.49 6.41
C PHE A 3 -2.40 -3.00 6.15
N TYR A 4 -1.97 -2.23 7.14
CA TYR A 4 -1.96 -0.76 7.08
C TYR A 4 -0.60 -0.21 7.48
N VAL A 5 -0.19 0.86 6.78
CA VAL A 5 1.00 1.65 7.09
C VAL A 5 0.65 2.63 8.21
N ASN A 6 1.24 2.41 9.38
CA ASN A 6 1.10 3.20 10.59
C ASN A 6 2.49 3.46 11.20
N PRO A 7 3.29 4.39 10.64
CA PRO A 7 4.60 4.71 11.18
C PRO A 7 4.47 5.28 12.60
N PRO A 8 5.36 4.91 13.53
CA PRO A 8 5.24 5.32 14.94
C PRO A 8 5.62 6.78 15.19
N ASN A 9 6.47 7.36 14.32
CA ASN A 9 7.11 8.67 14.55
C ASN A 9 6.83 9.71 13.44
N GLU A 10 6.06 9.35 12.43
CA GLU A 10 5.70 10.23 11.32
C GLU A 10 4.29 9.93 10.81
N SER A 11 3.70 10.82 10.03
CA SER A 11 2.44 10.52 9.34
C SER A 11 2.70 9.51 8.21
N LYS A 12 1.68 8.70 7.88
CA LYS A 12 1.73 7.80 6.71
C LYS A 12 1.91 8.59 5.40
N GLU A 13 1.39 9.82 5.31
CA GLU A 13 1.62 10.72 4.18
C GLU A 13 3.11 11.06 4.02
N SER A 14 3.77 11.49 5.10
CA SER A 14 5.22 11.78 5.08
C SER A 14 6.05 10.55 4.76
N PHE A 15 5.69 9.39 5.32
CA PHE A 15 6.35 8.13 4.98
C PHE A 15 6.20 7.77 3.50
N LEU A 16 5.00 7.90 2.93
CA LEU A 16 4.71 7.56 1.54
C LEU A 16 5.36 8.54 0.56
N ASP A 17 5.44 9.82 0.89
CA ASP A 17 6.18 10.81 0.10
C ASP A 17 7.69 10.51 0.06
N ARG A 18 8.25 10.04 1.17
CA ARG A 18 9.69 9.74 1.30
C ARG A 18 10.11 8.40 0.72
N GLU A 19 9.33 7.34 0.95
CA GLU A 19 9.71 5.95 0.63
C GLU A 19 8.91 5.37 -0.54
N GLY A 20 7.79 5.99 -0.90
CA GLY A 20 6.90 5.53 -1.97
C GLY A 20 7.22 6.15 -3.32
N MET A 21 6.94 5.39 -4.38
CA MET A 21 6.93 5.90 -5.75
C MET A 21 5.48 6.01 -6.21
N VAL A 22 5.03 7.21 -6.57
CA VAL A 22 3.66 7.44 -7.06
C VAL A 22 3.40 6.55 -8.28
N ALA A 23 2.35 5.73 -8.20
CA ALA A 23 1.92 4.92 -9.33
C ALA A 23 1.28 5.80 -10.40
N PRO A 24 1.49 5.51 -11.70
CA PRO A 24 0.82 6.24 -12.76
C PRO A 24 -0.70 6.08 -12.66
N SER A 25 -1.43 7.16 -12.92
CA SER A 25 -2.89 7.16 -12.98
C SER A 25 -3.43 6.61 -14.32
N ASN A 26 -2.59 6.58 -15.36
CA ASN A 26 -2.91 6.04 -16.68
C ASN A 26 -1.63 5.53 -17.40
N PRO A 27 -1.57 4.26 -17.86
CA PRO A 27 -2.54 3.19 -17.63
C PRO A 27 -2.67 2.86 -16.14
N ARG A 28 -3.85 2.34 -15.75
CA ARG A 28 -4.08 1.85 -14.39
C ARG A 28 -3.04 0.77 -14.08
N ILE A 29 -2.49 0.84 -12.88
CA ILE A 29 -1.58 -0.19 -12.38
C ILE A 29 -2.29 -1.55 -12.32
N THR A 30 -1.59 -2.60 -12.77
CA THR A 30 -2.04 -3.99 -12.66
C THR A 30 -1.11 -4.78 -11.74
N TRP A 31 -1.56 -5.92 -11.23
CA TRP A 31 -0.76 -6.75 -10.34
C TRP A 31 0.58 -7.17 -10.98
N ASP A 32 0.55 -7.54 -12.27
CA ASP A 32 1.75 -7.93 -13.03
C ASP A 32 2.76 -6.80 -13.25
N SER A 33 2.34 -5.54 -13.11
CA SER A 33 3.21 -4.38 -13.29
C SER A 33 4.00 -4.01 -12.03
N ILE A 34 3.73 -4.66 -10.89
CA ILE A 34 4.40 -4.37 -9.62
C ILE A 34 5.85 -4.89 -9.67
N PRO A 35 6.86 -4.03 -9.42
CA PRO A 35 8.25 -4.47 -9.37
C PRO A 35 8.49 -5.50 -8.26
N LYS A 36 9.36 -6.48 -8.52
CA LYS A 36 9.77 -7.46 -7.49
C LYS A 36 10.28 -6.76 -6.23
N GLY A 37 9.77 -7.20 -5.07
CA GLY A 37 10.14 -6.63 -3.77
C GLY A 37 9.40 -5.34 -3.40
N TYR A 38 8.38 -4.96 -4.17
CA TYR A 38 7.46 -3.85 -3.87
C TYR A 38 6.04 -4.37 -3.64
N LEU A 39 5.26 -3.60 -2.90
CA LEU A 39 3.81 -3.73 -2.83
C LEU A 39 3.13 -2.37 -3.04
N PRO A 40 1.93 -2.34 -3.64
CA PRO A 40 1.10 -1.15 -3.66
C PRO A 40 0.64 -0.78 -2.25
N VAL A 41 0.73 0.50 -1.94
CA VAL A 41 0.09 1.12 -0.78
C VAL A 41 -0.88 2.18 -1.29
N VAL A 42 -2.13 2.08 -0.87
CA VAL A 42 -3.22 2.93 -1.30
C VAL A 42 -3.55 3.87 -0.15
N LEU A 43 -3.20 5.14 -0.34
CA LEU A 43 -3.62 6.23 0.54
C LEU A 43 -5.01 6.67 0.14
N VAL A 44 -6.02 6.33 0.94
CA VAL A 44 -7.42 6.70 0.74
C VAL A 44 -7.77 7.85 1.66
N ASP A 45 -8.42 8.87 1.12
CA ASP A 45 -9.03 9.95 1.89
C ASP A 45 -10.48 9.59 2.27
N ASN A 46 -10.74 9.42 3.57
CA ASN A 46 -12.07 9.13 4.09
C ASN A 46 -12.83 10.39 4.54
N GLY A 47 -12.25 11.58 4.39
CA GLY A 47 -12.78 12.85 4.89
C GLY A 47 -12.08 13.31 6.17
N PRO A 48 -12.53 12.89 7.38
CA PRO A 48 -11.93 13.34 8.64
C PRO A 48 -10.55 12.72 8.90
N PHE A 49 -10.16 11.69 8.14
CA PHE A 49 -8.85 11.05 8.21
C PHE A 49 -8.53 10.33 6.90
N THR A 50 -7.26 10.00 6.72
CA THR A 50 -6.75 9.18 5.63
C THR A 50 -6.36 7.79 6.15
N ALA A 51 -6.34 6.78 5.28
CA ALA A 51 -5.86 5.43 5.59
C ALA A 51 -4.88 4.97 4.51
N ALA A 52 -3.78 4.32 4.90
CA ALA A 52 -2.78 3.80 3.96
C ALA A 52 -2.78 2.26 3.99
N ALA A 53 -3.55 1.65 3.10
CA ALA A 53 -3.73 0.20 3.03
C ALA A 53 -2.72 -0.45 2.08
N ILE A 54 -2.12 -1.58 2.46
CA ILE A 54 -1.23 -2.36 1.60
C ILE A 54 -2.07 -3.34 0.79
N ALA A 55 -2.07 -3.21 -0.53
CA ALA A 55 -2.68 -4.21 -1.40
C ALA A 55 -1.73 -5.39 -1.55
N TYR A 56 -1.88 -6.42 -0.71
CA TYR A 56 -0.93 -7.55 -0.66
C TYR A 56 -1.26 -8.66 -1.68
N CYS A 57 -2.34 -8.52 -2.43
CA CYS A 57 -2.73 -9.43 -3.51
C CYS A 57 -3.49 -8.70 -4.62
N GLU A 58 -3.59 -9.35 -5.79
CA GLU A 58 -4.31 -8.85 -6.96
C GLU A 58 -5.73 -8.40 -6.62
N ARG A 59 -6.48 -9.22 -5.88
CA ARG A 59 -7.84 -8.91 -5.47
C ARG A 59 -7.96 -7.59 -4.70
N GLU A 60 -7.04 -7.31 -3.77
CA GLU A 60 -7.09 -6.04 -3.04
C GLU A 60 -6.71 -4.87 -3.94
N LEU A 61 -5.74 -5.04 -4.84
CA LEU A 61 -5.39 -4.00 -5.79
C LEU A 61 -6.60 -3.67 -6.67
N ASP A 62 -7.33 -4.68 -7.14
CA ASP A 62 -8.54 -4.53 -7.94
C ASP A 62 -9.64 -3.80 -7.17
N GLU A 63 -9.88 -4.18 -5.91
CA GLU A 63 -10.83 -3.50 -5.01
C GLU A 63 -10.48 -2.02 -4.85
N PHE A 64 -9.20 -1.70 -4.59
CA PHE A 64 -8.75 -0.33 -4.43
C PHE A 64 -8.71 0.49 -5.72
N THR A 65 -8.66 -0.16 -6.88
CA THR A 65 -8.63 0.55 -8.15
C THR A 65 -9.97 0.51 -8.89
N GLY A 66 -10.97 -0.21 -8.35
CA GLY A 66 -12.34 -0.26 -8.83
C GLY A 66 -13.02 1.10 -8.86
N MET A 67 -14.01 1.27 -9.75
CA MET A 67 -14.71 2.55 -9.93
C MET A 67 -15.90 2.73 -8.99
N ASP A 68 -16.22 1.71 -8.18
CA ASP A 68 -17.39 1.69 -7.30
C ASP A 68 -17.19 2.49 -6.00
N ASP A 69 -15.93 2.77 -5.66
CA ASP A 69 -15.55 3.59 -4.52
C ASP A 69 -15.07 4.97 -4.98
N TYR A 70 -15.82 6.01 -4.62
CA TYR A 70 -15.58 7.39 -5.03
C TYR A 70 -14.59 8.15 -4.14
N ARG A 71 -14.09 7.53 -3.08
CA ARG A 71 -13.13 8.19 -2.19
C ARG A 71 -11.84 8.54 -2.95
N PRO A 72 -11.33 9.78 -2.82
CA PRO A 72 -10.04 10.14 -3.39
C PRO A 72 -8.95 9.21 -2.87
N ARG A 73 -8.05 8.78 -3.76
CA ARG A 73 -6.95 7.91 -3.38
C ARG A 73 -5.73 8.09 -4.26
N GLN A 74 -4.57 7.86 -3.67
CA GLN A 74 -3.28 7.83 -4.34
C GLN A 74 -2.59 6.50 -4.06
N ILE A 75 -2.07 5.87 -5.11
CA ILE A 75 -1.33 4.61 -5.00
C ILE A 75 0.16 4.91 -5.06
N PHE A 76 0.91 4.27 -4.16
CA PHE A 76 2.36 4.31 -4.05
C PHE A 76 2.94 2.91 -4.15
N MET A 77 4.02 2.71 -4.89
CA MET A 77 4.82 1.49 -4.83
C MET A 77 5.85 1.64 -3.72
N VAL A 78 5.81 0.77 -2.72
CA VAL A 78 6.73 0.81 -1.57
C VAL A 78 7.49 -0.50 -1.45
N LYS A 79 8.80 -0.42 -1.16
CA LYS A 79 9.61 -1.61 -0.91
C LYS A 79 9.09 -2.38 0.30
N ILE A 80 8.93 -3.70 0.17
CA ILE A 80 8.38 -4.55 1.26
C ILE A 80 9.22 -4.40 2.54
N LYS A 81 10.55 -4.34 2.41
CA LYS A 81 11.47 -4.14 3.55
C LYS A 81 11.21 -2.85 4.34
N LYS A 82 10.66 -1.82 3.70
CA LYS A 82 10.32 -0.53 4.34
C LYS A 82 8.95 -0.56 5.00
N LEU A 83 8.07 -1.48 4.60
CA LEU A 83 6.76 -1.67 5.21
C LEU A 83 6.86 -2.39 6.56
N ILE A 84 7.74 -3.40 6.68
CA ILE A 84 7.91 -4.19 7.92
C ILE A 84 7.97 -3.36 9.23
N PRO A 85 8.79 -2.30 9.34
CA PRO A 85 8.89 -1.52 10.59
C PRO A 85 7.72 -0.56 10.85
N VAL A 86 6.84 -0.32 9.85
CA VAL A 86 5.72 0.64 9.94
C VAL A 86 4.36 -0.06 9.86
N THR A 87 4.33 -1.37 10.02
CA THR A 87 3.12 -2.21 10.04
C THR A 87 3.08 -3.03 11.32
N ASP A 88 1.97 -3.72 11.58
CA ASP A 88 1.89 -4.69 12.67
C ASP A 88 2.77 -5.94 12.44
N SER A 89 2.86 -6.78 13.47
CA SER A 89 3.62 -8.03 13.42
C SER A 89 3.01 -9.09 12.51
N ASP A 90 1.73 -8.99 12.17
CA ASP A 90 1.05 -9.96 11.33
C ASP A 90 1.43 -9.77 9.86
N PHE A 91 1.67 -8.53 9.41
CA PHE A 91 2.25 -8.28 8.09
C PHE A 91 3.63 -8.93 7.94
N LYS A 92 4.48 -8.85 8.97
CA LYS A 92 5.80 -9.49 8.93
C LYS A 92 5.68 -11.01 8.76
N LYS A 93 4.83 -11.67 9.55
CA LYS A 93 4.57 -13.11 9.43
C LYS A 93 4.04 -13.47 8.03
N TYR A 94 3.13 -12.65 7.50
CA TYR A 94 2.60 -12.84 6.15
C TYR A 94 3.71 -12.75 5.09
N ALA A 95 4.57 -11.73 5.17
CA ALA A 95 5.67 -11.54 4.24
C ALA A 95 6.66 -12.72 4.25
N GLU A 96 6.98 -13.26 5.43
CA GLU A 96 7.82 -14.46 5.59
C GLU A 96 7.14 -15.70 5.00
N GLN A 97 5.86 -15.95 5.32
CA GLN A 97 5.10 -17.10 4.81
C GLN A 97 4.95 -17.10 3.28
N LYS A 98 4.92 -15.91 2.66
CA LYS A 98 4.80 -15.72 1.22
C LYS A 98 6.16 -15.61 0.51
N ASN A 99 7.28 -15.76 1.22
CA ASN A 99 8.64 -15.59 0.70
C ASN A 99 8.83 -14.23 -0.01
N LEU A 100 8.25 -13.18 0.56
CA LEU A 100 8.36 -11.81 0.04
C LEU A 100 9.61 -11.08 0.56
N ILE A 101 10.20 -11.60 1.65
CA ILE A 101 11.42 -11.10 2.29
C ILE A 101 12.35 -12.25 2.67
#